data_AF-A0A952I3L0-F1
#
_entry.id   AF-A0A952I3L0-F1
#
_cell.length_a   1.000
_cell.length_b   1.000
_cell.length_c   1.000
_cell.angle_alpha   90.00
_cell.angle_beta   90.00
_cell.angle_gamma   90.00
#
_symmetry.space_group_name_H-M   'P 1'
#
loop_
_entity.id
_entity.type
_entity.pdbx_description
1 polymer ?
#
loop_
_entity_poly.entity_id
_entity_poly.type
_entity_poly.pdbx_seq_one_letter_code
_entity_poly.pdbx_strand_id
1 'polypeptide(L)'
;VAKPNNLSVKIPAIVYNDHSIRSGSKVTLRTTEAQQLNGQLIPANTFVYGIATFSPERILIKVSSIQVNGKAIPVDLTAVDLDGMEGLYAPGKVEQEIAADAANSALNQTRGSVNTPLGSITVGAGKKKVNDPVRHINNKYKLILKNK
;
A
#
# COMPACT_ATOMS: atom_id res chain seq x y z
N VAL A 1 14.24 21.58 -33.67
CA VAL A 1 13.81 20.30 -33.07
C VAL A 1 13.05 20.62 -31.79
N ALA A 2 11.73 20.44 -31.78
CA ALA A 2 10.92 20.74 -30.61
C ALA A 2 11.26 19.75 -29.49
N LYS A 3 11.58 20.29 -28.30
CA LYS A 3 11.83 19.54 -27.07
C LYS A 3 10.61 18.63 -26.82
N PRO A 4 10.77 17.33 -26.51
CA PRO A 4 9.61 16.51 -26.18
C PRO A 4 8.89 17.17 -25.01
N ASN A 5 7.61 17.44 -25.22
CA ASN A 5 6.72 18.04 -24.23
C ASN A 5 6.57 17.09 -23.04
N ASN A 6 7.56 17.06 -22.14
CA ASN A 6 7.43 16.50 -20.80
C ASN A 6 6.59 17.47 -19.97
N LEU A 7 5.35 17.69 -20.39
CA LEU A 7 4.35 18.37 -19.58
C LEU A 7 4.23 17.55 -18.29
N SER A 8 4.47 18.20 -17.16
CA SER A 8 4.32 17.59 -15.85
C SER A 8 2.85 17.26 -15.66
N VAL A 9 2.46 16.02 -15.98
CA VAL A 9 1.09 15.57 -15.81
C VAL A 9 0.79 15.47 -14.33
N LYS A 10 -0.30 16.13 -13.92
CA LYS A 10 -0.84 16.08 -12.55
C LYS A 10 -2.30 15.67 -12.66
N ILE A 11 -2.64 14.51 -12.13
CA ILE A 11 -4.00 13.97 -12.17
C ILE A 11 -4.52 13.91 -10.74
N PRO A 12 -5.42 14.83 -10.35
CA PRO A 12 -6.10 14.77 -9.07
C PRO A 12 -6.92 13.47 -8.96
N ALA A 13 -6.74 12.75 -7.87
CA ALA A 13 -7.40 11.49 -7.61
C ALA A 13 -7.75 11.31 -6.14
N ILE A 14 -8.63 10.36 -5.87
CA ILE A 14 -8.98 9.91 -4.53
C ILE A 14 -8.82 8.40 -4.41
N VAL A 15 -8.53 7.93 -3.20
CA VAL A 15 -8.67 6.52 -2.85
C VAL A 15 -10.15 6.14 -2.89
N TYR A 16 -10.48 5.09 -3.64
CA TYR A 16 -11.88 4.74 -3.91
C TYR A 16 -12.55 3.94 -2.78
N ASN A 17 -11.80 3.07 -2.11
CA ASN A 17 -12.29 2.20 -1.03
C ASN A 17 -11.31 2.19 0.15
N ASP A 18 -11.85 1.99 1.34
CA ASP A 18 -11.06 1.68 2.53
C ASP A 18 -10.31 0.37 2.32
N HIS A 19 -9.01 0.38 2.56
CA HIS A 19 -8.18 -0.80 2.36
C HIS A 19 -7.15 -0.94 3.47
N SER A 20 -7.09 -2.16 4.02
CA SER A 20 -5.93 -2.64 4.75
C SER A 20 -4.88 -3.09 3.75
N ILE A 21 -3.89 -2.25 3.52
CA ILE A 21 -2.86 -2.41 2.50
C ILE A 21 -1.67 -3.13 3.10
N ARG A 22 -1.06 -4.02 2.32
CA ARG A 22 0.29 -4.58 2.53
C ARG A 22 1.20 -4.13 1.40
N SER A 23 2.51 -4.22 1.59
CA SER A 23 3.46 -4.01 0.49
C SER A 23 3.12 -4.93 -0.69
N GLY A 24 3.11 -4.40 -1.91
CA GLY A 24 2.69 -5.09 -3.12
C GLY A 24 1.17 -5.13 -3.35
N SER A 25 0.34 -4.62 -2.45
CA SER A 25 -1.11 -4.66 -2.63
C SER A 25 -1.58 -3.72 -3.73
N LYS A 26 -2.63 -4.13 -4.45
CA LYS A 26 -3.30 -3.29 -5.43
C LYS A 26 -4.20 -2.27 -4.73
N VAL A 27 -4.00 -0.99 -5.04
CA VAL A 27 -4.83 0.12 -4.57
C VAL A 27 -5.69 0.61 -5.73
N THR A 28 -6.99 0.81 -5.44
CA THR A 28 -7.92 1.38 -6.41
C THR A 28 -8.11 2.86 -6.12
N LEU A 29 -7.80 3.66 -7.12
CA LEU A 29 -7.93 5.11 -7.13
C LEU A 29 -9.00 5.52 -8.14
N ARG A 30 -9.51 6.73 -7.98
CA ARG A 30 -10.47 7.33 -8.91
C ARG A 30 -10.07 8.77 -9.22
N THR A 31 -9.96 9.12 -10.50
CA THR A 31 -9.67 10.50 -10.91
C THR A 31 -10.83 11.42 -10.53
N THR A 32 -10.55 12.65 -10.09
CA THR A 32 -11.59 13.64 -9.76
C THR A 32 -11.83 14.63 -10.89
N GLU A 33 -10.84 14.80 -11.77
CA GLU A 33 -10.88 15.75 -12.88
C GLU A 33 -10.45 15.07 -14.18
N ALA A 34 -10.93 15.62 -15.30
CA ALA A 34 -10.48 15.19 -16.61
C ALA A 34 -9.09 15.78 -16.90
N GLN A 35 -8.18 14.96 -17.42
CA GLN A 35 -6.79 15.35 -17.68
C GLN A 35 -6.29 14.75 -18.99
N GLN A 36 -5.39 15.45 -19.67
CA GLN A 36 -4.78 14.95 -20.90
C GLN A 36 -3.47 14.24 -20.58
N LEU A 37 -3.34 12.99 -21.01
CA LEU A 37 -2.15 12.17 -20.84
C LEU A 37 -1.81 11.50 -22.16
N ASN A 38 -0.57 11.68 -22.62
CA ASN A 38 -0.08 11.11 -23.89
C ASN A 38 -0.99 11.41 -25.10
N GLY A 39 -1.61 12.59 -25.13
CA GLY A 39 -2.56 12.97 -26.19
C GLY A 39 -3.96 12.38 -26.05
N GLN A 40 -4.20 11.50 -25.07
CA GLN A 40 -5.51 10.93 -24.78
C GLN A 40 -6.17 11.65 -23.58
N LEU A 41 -7.47 11.91 -23.69
CA LEU A 41 -8.26 12.45 -22.58
C LEU A 41 -8.58 11.32 -21.59
N ILE A 42 -8.19 11.50 -20.34
CA ILE A 42 -8.63 10.69 -19.20
C ILE A 42 -9.83 11.42 -18.59
N PRO A 43 -11.04 10.87 -18.64
CA PRO A 43 -12.20 11.48 -18.00
C PRO A 43 -12.08 11.55 -16.48
N ALA A 44 -12.83 12.47 -15.86
CA ALA A 44 -13.09 12.40 -14.42
C ALA A 44 -13.81 11.09 -14.08
N ASN A 45 -13.68 10.63 -12.83
CA ASN A 45 -14.23 9.36 -12.33
C ASN A 45 -13.67 8.10 -13.00
N THR A 46 -12.51 8.19 -13.65
CA THR A 46 -11.83 7.02 -14.21
C THR A 46 -11.14 6.24 -13.09
N PHE A 47 -11.32 4.91 -13.08
CA PHE A 47 -10.59 4.03 -12.16
C PHE A 47 -9.13 3.87 -12.57
N VAL A 48 -8.25 4.03 -11.60
CA VAL A 48 -6.81 3.87 -11.75
C VAL A 48 -6.33 2.85 -10.73
N TYR A 49 -5.52 1.90 -11.18
CA TYR A 49 -4.99 0.84 -10.32
C TYR A 49 -3.50 1.03 -10.14
N GLY A 50 -3.06 1.08 -8.88
CA GLY A 50 -1.65 1.19 -8.52
C GLY A 50 -1.21 0.06 -7.61
N ILE A 51 0.10 -0.13 -7.50
CA ILE A 51 0.73 -1.02 -6.52
C ILE A 51 1.28 -0.17 -5.39
N ALA A 52 0.90 -0.50 -4.16
CA ALA A 52 1.39 0.17 -2.96
C ALA A 52 2.66 -0.49 -2.42
N THR A 53 3.63 0.31 -2.02
CA THR A 53 4.86 -0.09 -1.34
C THR A 53 5.05 0.79 -0.11
N PHE A 54 5.62 0.24 0.95
CA PHE A 54 5.78 0.97 2.21
C PHE A 54 7.16 1.59 2.35
N SER A 55 7.16 2.88 2.66
CA SER A 55 8.28 3.66 3.20
C SER A 55 7.98 3.93 4.68
N PRO A 56 8.98 4.16 5.56
CA PRO A 56 8.78 4.17 7.02
C PRO A 56 7.55 4.92 7.53
N GLU A 57 7.18 6.05 6.92
CA GLU A 57 5.98 6.82 7.29
C GLU A 57 5.04 7.10 6.11
N ARG A 58 5.31 6.51 4.94
CA ARG A 58 4.56 6.79 3.70
C ARG A 58 4.17 5.55 2.93
N ILE A 59 3.05 5.63 2.22
CA ILE A 59 2.61 4.60 1.29
C ILE A 59 2.85 5.13 -0.12
N LEU A 60 3.89 4.60 -0.74
CA LEU A 60 4.24 4.89 -2.13
C LEU A 60 3.27 4.12 -3.01
N ILE A 61 2.63 4.78 -3.98
CA ILE A 61 1.75 4.10 -4.94
C ILE A 61 2.30 4.36 -6.34
N LYS A 62 2.59 3.28 -7.06
CA LYS A 62 3.04 3.33 -8.45
C LYS A 62 1.95 2.84 -9.39
N VAL A 63 1.68 3.59 -10.44
CA VAL A 63 0.72 3.26 -11.48
C VAL A 63 1.48 3.08 -12.79
N SER A 64 1.36 1.90 -13.40
CA SER A 64 2.02 1.54 -14.66
C SER A 64 1.10 1.60 -15.87
N SER A 65 -0.22 1.60 -15.67
CA SER A 65 -1.19 1.75 -16.75
C SER A 65 -2.50 2.33 -16.26
N ILE A 66 -3.21 3.03 -17.14
CA ILE A 66 -4.57 3.52 -16.91
C ILE A 66 -5.47 2.94 -17.99
N GLN A 67 -6.62 2.40 -17.60
CA GLN A 67 -7.62 1.92 -18.55
C GLN A 67 -8.58 3.04 -18.93
N VAL A 68 -8.67 3.33 -20.23
CA VAL A 68 -9.61 4.30 -20.80
C VAL A 68 -10.24 3.69 -22.04
N ASN A 69 -11.57 3.66 -22.10
CA ASN A 69 -12.33 3.13 -23.25
C ASN A 69 -11.90 1.71 -23.66
N GLY A 70 -11.64 0.83 -22.70
CA GLY A 70 -11.21 -0.55 -22.94
C GLY A 70 -9.76 -0.71 -23.40
N LYS A 71 -8.97 0.38 -23.46
CA LYS A 71 -7.54 0.34 -23.81
C LYS A 71 -6.69 0.65 -22.58
N ALA A 72 -5.63 -0.13 -22.40
CA ALA A 72 -4.61 0.15 -21.39
C ALA A 72 -3.58 1.12 -21.95
N ILE A 73 -3.51 2.32 -21.39
CA ILE A 73 -2.50 3.33 -21.70
C ILE A 73 -1.31 3.09 -20.77
N PRO A 74 -0.10 2.81 -21.29
CA PRO A 74 1.09 2.70 -20.46
C PRO A 74 1.49 4.07 -19.91
N VAL A 75 1.78 4.12 -18.60
CA VAL A 75 2.12 5.35 -17.88
C VAL A 75 3.19 5.04 -16.83
N ASP A 76 3.90 6.06 -16.35
CA ASP A 76 4.75 5.94 -15.16
C ASP A 76 4.36 7.05 -14.19
N LEU A 77 3.36 6.78 -13.36
CA LEU A 77 2.85 7.77 -12.39
C LEU A 77 3.12 7.31 -10.97
N THR A 78 3.47 8.26 -10.11
CA THR A 78 3.57 8.08 -8.67
C THR A 78 2.52 8.91 -7.95
N ALA A 79 1.98 8.39 -6.85
CA ALA A 79 1.13 9.17 -5.98
C ALA A 79 1.95 10.15 -5.15
N VAL A 80 1.49 11.39 -5.13
CA VAL A 80 2.03 12.50 -4.34
C VAL A 80 0.89 12.94 -3.42
N ASP A 81 1.22 13.16 -2.15
CA ASP A 81 0.27 13.66 -1.17
C ASP A 81 0.03 15.17 -1.36
N LEU A 82 -0.95 15.73 -0.65
CA LEU A 82 -1.28 17.16 -0.72
C LEU A 82 -0.15 18.06 -0.17
N ASP A 83 0.75 17.49 0.62
CA ASP A 83 1.98 18.17 1.09
C ASP A 83 3.06 18.30 -0.01
N GLY A 84 2.85 17.69 -1.18
CA GLY A 84 3.77 17.71 -2.31
C GLY A 84 4.89 16.66 -2.26
N MET A 85 4.93 15.82 -1.23
CA MET A 85 5.88 14.72 -1.09
C MET A 85 5.36 13.43 -1.73
N GLU A 86 6.28 12.60 -2.20
CA GLU A 86 5.94 11.30 -2.79
C GLU A 86 5.40 10.33 -1.73
N GLY A 87 4.29 9.67 -2.05
CA GLY A 87 3.59 8.75 -1.17
C GLY A 87 2.68 9.42 -0.16
N LEU A 88 1.62 8.70 0.20
CA LEU A 88 0.61 9.17 1.15
C LEU A 88 1.15 9.08 2.58
N TYR A 89 0.96 10.13 3.36
CA TYR A 89 1.35 10.14 4.76
C TYR A 89 0.52 9.12 5.54
N ALA A 90 1.20 8.14 6.13
CA ALA A 90 0.59 7.08 6.92
C ALA A 90 1.50 6.77 8.13
N PRO A 91 1.51 7.66 9.14
CA PRO A 91 2.25 7.45 10.38
C PRO A 91 1.55 6.36 11.18
N GLY A 92 2.13 5.16 11.24
CA GLY A 92 1.44 4.06 11.88
C GLY A 92 2.29 2.81 11.95
N LYS A 93 2.65 2.45 13.18
CA LYS A 93 3.34 1.23 13.57
C LYS A 93 2.52 0.02 13.13
N VAL A 94 3.19 -1.04 12.69
CA VAL A 94 2.67 -2.40 12.49
C VAL A 94 1.59 -2.69 13.54
N GLU A 95 0.32 -2.46 13.18
CA GLU A 95 -0.74 -2.36 14.18
C GLU A 95 -1.03 -3.76 14.73
N GLN A 96 -0.59 -3.97 15.97
CA GLN A 96 -1.34 -4.70 17.00
C GLN A 96 -1.56 -6.21 16.87
N GLU A 97 -0.89 -6.92 15.97
CA GLU A 97 -0.84 -8.41 16.03
C GLU A 97 0.39 -8.96 16.78
N ILE A 98 1.13 -8.10 17.51
CA ILE A 98 2.24 -8.54 18.39
C ILE A 98 1.82 -8.54 19.86
N ALA A 99 0.78 -7.78 20.25
CA ALA A 99 0.43 -7.61 21.66
C ALA A 99 -0.50 -8.71 22.22
N ALA A 100 -1.33 -9.34 21.38
CA ALA A 100 -2.27 -10.35 21.86
C ALA A 100 -1.64 -11.73 22.11
N ASP A 101 -0.59 -12.10 21.36
CA ASP A 101 0.00 -13.46 21.44
C ASP A 101 1.10 -13.60 22.52
N ALA A 102 1.69 -12.47 22.95
CA ALA A 102 2.67 -12.47 24.04
C ALA A 102 2.02 -12.63 25.44
N ALA A 103 0.76 -12.20 25.60
CA ALA A 103 0.04 -12.33 26.88
C ALA A 103 -0.49 -13.76 27.12
N ASN A 104 -0.86 -14.50 26.06
CA ASN A 104 -1.36 -15.87 26.20
C ASN A 104 -0.27 -16.92 26.39
N SER A 105 0.98 -16.63 26.06
CA SER A 105 2.10 -17.56 26.29
C SER A 105 2.65 -17.55 27.73
N ALA A 106 2.26 -16.56 28.55
CA ALA A 106 2.73 -16.45 29.94
C ALA A 106 1.80 -17.10 30.97
N LEU A 107 0.53 -17.34 30.62
CA LEU A 107 -0.48 -17.84 31.58
C LEU A 107 -0.59 -19.38 31.66
N ASN A 108 0.02 -20.11 30.73
CA ASN A 108 -0.03 -21.58 30.70
C ASN A 108 1.25 -22.29 31.21
N GLN A 109 2.11 -21.61 31.98
CA GLN A 109 3.25 -22.28 32.65
C GLN A 109 3.05 -22.51 34.16
N THR A 110 1.83 -22.34 34.67
CA THR A 110 1.46 -22.82 36.00
C THR A 110 0.39 -23.89 35.88
N ARG A 111 0.81 -25.13 35.57
CA ARG A 111 0.24 -26.42 36.05
C ARG A 111 0.47 -27.55 35.04
N GLY A 112 1.37 -28.46 35.38
CA GLY A 112 1.48 -29.75 34.72
C GLY A 112 2.89 -30.29 34.77
N SER A 113 3.18 -31.08 35.80
CA SER A 113 4.36 -31.93 35.86
C SER A 113 4.43 -32.79 34.58
N VAL A 114 5.42 -32.55 33.71
CA VAL A 114 5.70 -33.42 32.56
C VAL A 114 7.02 -34.12 32.82
N ASN A 115 6.91 -35.39 33.18
CA ASN A 115 8.02 -36.34 33.28
C ASN A 115 8.57 -36.62 31.87
N THR A 116 9.57 -35.86 31.39
CA THR A 116 10.30 -36.18 30.15
C THR A 116 11.65 -36.82 30.46
N PRO A 117 11.98 -38.01 29.91
CA PRO A 117 13.33 -38.56 30.02
C PRO A 117 14.34 -37.69 29.26
N LEU A 118 15.51 -37.47 29.87
CA LEU A 118 16.69 -36.84 29.25
C LEU A 118 17.04 -37.56 27.95
N GLY A 119 16.72 -36.98 26.79
CA GLY A 119 17.14 -37.58 25.51
C GLY A 119 16.65 -36.92 24.22
N SER A 120 15.57 -36.13 24.24
CA SER A 120 15.17 -35.36 23.05
C SER A 120 14.22 -34.22 23.39
N ILE A 121 14.78 -33.09 23.86
CA ILE A 121 14.06 -31.82 23.76
C ILE A 121 14.35 -31.30 22.34
N THR A 122 13.50 -31.66 21.38
CA THR A 122 13.36 -30.85 20.17
C THR A 122 12.59 -29.60 20.58
N VAL A 123 13.33 -28.56 20.99
CA VAL A 123 12.78 -27.20 21.05
C VAL A 123 12.41 -26.86 19.61
N GLY A 124 11.13 -27.06 19.26
CA GLY A 124 10.59 -26.57 18.01
C GLY A 124 10.75 -25.06 17.98
N ALA A 125 11.85 -24.59 17.40
CA ALA A 125 12.08 -23.19 17.10
C ALA A 125 11.00 -22.78 16.11
N GLY A 126 9.86 -22.34 16.65
CA GLY A 126 8.75 -21.80 15.90
C GLY A 126 9.30 -20.72 14.98
N LYS A 127 9.30 -20.99 13.68
CA LYS A 127 9.54 -19.99 12.66
C LYS A 127 8.46 -18.93 12.85
N LYS A 128 8.77 -17.84 13.57
CA LYS A 128 7.89 -16.68 13.68
C LYS A 128 7.64 -16.23 12.24
N LYS A 129 6.43 -16.50 11.73
CA LYS A 129 5.94 -15.86 10.52
C LYS A 129 5.80 -14.39 10.88
N VAL A 130 6.77 -13.59 10.46
CA VAL A 130 6.67 -12.14 10.51
C VAL A 130 5.56 -11.79 9.52
N ASN A 131 4.37 -11.45 10.01
CA ASN A 131 3.33 -10.91 9.15
C ASN A 131 3.83 -9.59 8.58
N ASP A 132 3.66 -9.40 7.26
CA ASP A 132 3.98 -8.13 6.62
C ASP A 132 3.19 -7.00 7.31
N PRO A 133 3.81 -5.84 7.53
CA PRO A 133 3.11 -4.70 8.11
C PRO A 133 1.86 -4.40 7.29
N VAL A 134 0.74 -4.18 7.98
CA VAL A 134 -0.52 -3.73 7.41
C VAL A 134 -0.69 -2.26 7.76
N ARG A 135 -1.14 -1.45 6.79
CA ARG A 135 -1.54 -0.05 7.03
C ARG A 135 -2.94 0.18 6.48
N HIS A 136 -3.74 0.91 7.23
CA HIS A 136 -5.07 1.31 6.79
C HIS A 136 -5.00 2.61 5.99
N ILE A 137 -5.70 2.67 4.85
CA ILE A 137 -5.96 3.91 4.11
C ILE A 137 -7.46 4.09 3.98
N ASN A 138 -7.94 5.27 4.37
CA ASN A 138 -9.34 5.66 4.27
C ASN A 138 -9.74 5.97 2.82
N ASN A 139 -10.99 5.65 2.49
CA ASN A 139 -11.68 6.14 1.32
C ASN A 139 -11.67 7.68 1.32
N LYS A 140 -11.64 8.27 0.11
CA LYS A 140 -11.64 9.72 -0.14
C LYS A 140 -10.33 10.43 0.20
N TYR A 141 -9.28 9.70 0.60
CA TYR A 141 -7.95 10.30 0.70
C TYR A 141 -7.57 10.93 -0.63
N LYS A 142 -7.34 12.25 -0.63
CA LYS A 142 -7.01 13.02 -1.84
C LYS A 142 -5.52 12.94 -2.11
N LEU A 143 -5.16 12.74 -3.36
CA LEU A 143 -3.78 12.65 -3.81
C LEU A 143 -3.65 13.16 -5.25
N ILE A 144 -2.41 13.33 -5.70
CA ILE A 144 -2.09 13.72 -7.07
C ILE A 144 -1.23 12.62 -7.68
N LEU A 145 -1.66 12.08 -8.82
CA LEU A 145 -0.79 11.22 -9.63
C LEU A 145 0.10 12.10 -10.51
N LYS A 146 1.41 11.90 -10.44
CA LYS A 146 2.39 12.70 -11.17
C LYS A 146 3.34 11.81 -11.97
N ASN A 147 3.68 12.25 -13.18
CA ASN A 147 4.75 11.66 -13.98
C ASN A 147 6.12 11.91 -13.31
N LYS A 148 7.00 10.90 -13.34
CA LYS A 148 8.37 10.99 -12.83
C LYS A 148 9.32 11.73 -13.77
#